data_AF-A0A845RMF7-F1
#
_entry.id   AF-A0A845RMF7-F1
#
_cell.length_a   1.000
_cell.length_b   1.000
_cell.length_c   1.000
_cell.angle_alpha   90.00
_cell.angle_beta   90.00
_cell.angle_gamma   90.00
#
_symmetry.space_group_name_H-M   'P 1'
#
loop_
_entity.id
_entity.type
_entity.pdbx_description
1 polymer ?
#
loop_
_entity_poly.entity_id
_entity_poly.type
_entity_poly.pdbx_seq_one_letter_code
_entity_poly.pdbx_strand_id
1 'polypeptide(L)'
;MDRCFLARMGLLVLFLAAAILPGGVRAGEVHNNLGKYDGLYLATVMNRTKDQTFEQVEVELEGRYIEVRLPDAALKMKITEMWDRRYQMEITARDSESGDLYIVQIKT
;
A
#
# COMPACT_ATOMS: atom_id res chain seq x y z
N MET A 1 46.23 38.02 3.65
CA MET A 1 45.28 37.13 2.95
C MET A 1 45.09 35.89 3.80
N ASP A 2 44.11 35.96 4.70
CA ASP A 2 43.98 35.10 5.86
C ASP A 2 43.35 33.74 5.51
N ARG A 3 44.10 32.68 5.81
CA ARG A 3 43.74 31.27 5.60
C ARG A 3 42.46 30.83 6.34
N CYS A 4 41.93 31.66 7.24
CA CYS A 4 40.70 31.39 7.98
C CYS A 4 39.42 31.66 7.18
N PHE A 5 39.47 32.41 6.07
CA PHE A 5 38.26 32.77 5.32
C PHE A 5 37.78 31.64 4.39
N LEU A 6 38.71 30.89 3.77
CA LEU A 6 38.37 29.75 2.92
C LEU A 6 37.75 28.58 3.71
N ALA A 7 38.22 28.34 4.94
CA ALA A 7 37.70 27.26 5.78
C ALA A 7 36.24 27.49 6.20
N ARG A 8 35.82 28.75 6.37
CA ARG A 8 34.45 29.12 6.72
C ARG A 8 33.47 29.03 5.56
N MET A 9 33.93 29.26 4.32
CA MET A 9 33.11 29.12 3.12
C MET A 9 32.89 27.65 2.70
N GLY A 10 33.87 26.77 2.96
CA GLY A 10 33.71 25.33 2.67
C GLY A 10 32.67 24.64 3.56
N LEU A 11 32.53 25.07 4.82
CA LEU A 11 31.56 24.47 5.74
C LEU A 11 30.11 24.85 5.41
N LEU A 12 29.88 26.06 4.87
CA LEU A 12 28.54 26.54 4.52
C LEU A 12 27.96 25.79 3.32
N VAL A 13 28.80 25.36 2.37
CA VAL A 13 28.39 24.59 1.18
C VAL A 13 28.02 23.14 1.54
N LEU A 14 28.67 22.56 2.56
CA LEU A 14 28.34 21.21 3.04
C LEU A 14 26.98 21.13 3.76
N PHE A 15 26.56 22.20 4.44
CA PHE A 15 25.24 22.24 5.08
C PHE A 15 24.09 22.49 4.10
N LEU A 16 24.34 23.18 2.97
CA LEU A 16 23.30 23.44 1.96
C LEU A 16 23.02 22.23 1.06
N ALA A 17 23.99 21.32 0.89
CA ALA A 17 23.83 20.11 0.07
C ALA A 17 23.06 18.98 0.77
N ALA A 18 23.00 18.95 2.11
CA ALA A 18 22.26 17.94 2.86
C ALA A 18 20.74 18.20 2.90
N ALA A 19 20.30 19.43 2.61
CA ALA A 19 18.88 19.80 2.58
C ALA A 19 18.18 19.45 1.25
N ILE A 20 18.94 18.97 0.25
CA ILE A 20 18.42 18.50 -1.05
C ILE A 20 18.57 16.97 -1.16
N LEU A 21 18.47 16.27 -0.02
CA LEU A 21 17.94 14.92 -0.08
C LEU A 21 16.43 15.09 -0.21
N PRO A 22 15.80 14.83 -1.38
CA PRO A 22 14.40 14.53 -1.38
C PRO A 22 14.27 13.39 -0.39
N GLY A 23 13.67 13.69 0.77
CA GLY A 23 13.30 12.70 1.74
C GLY A 23 12.65 11.60 0.94
N GLY A 24 13.29 10.43 0.94
CA GLY A 24 12.73 9.21 0.41
C GLY A 24 11.50 8.91 1.25
N VAL A 25 10.42 9.64 0.96
CA VAL A 25 9.09 9.07 0.92
C VAL A 25 9.28 7.92 -0.05
N ARG A 26 9.67 6.77 0.50
CA ARG A 26 9.28 5.49 -0.04
C ARG A 26 7.77 5.56 -0.04
N ALA A 27 7.22 6.19 -1.08
CA ALA A 27 6.01 5.74 -1.71
C ALA A 27 6.21 4.24 -1.75
N GLY A 28 5.44 3.54 -0.91
CA GLY A 28 5.52 2.09 -0.78
C GLY A 28 5.71 1.56 -2.17
N GLU A 29 6.82 0.86 -2.38
CA GLU A 29 7.20 0.33 -3.66
C GLU A 29 6.03 -0.56 -4.07
N VAL A 30 5.10 -0.03 -4.87
CA VAL A 30 3.99 -0.77 -5.42
C VAL A 30 4.67 -1.68 -6.41
N HIS A 31 5.16 -2.81 -5.91
CA HIS A 31 5.55 -3.93 -6.74
C HIS A 31 4.33 -4.19 -7.60
N ASN A 32 4.41 -3.73 -8.85
CA ASN A 32 3.37 -3.87 -9.83
C ASN A 32 3.41 -5.32 -10.32
N ASN A 33 3.11 -6.23 -9.39
CA ASN A 33 3.00 -7.67 -9.58
C ASN A 33 1.63 -7.99 -10.20
N LEU A 34 1.24 -7.23 -11.23
CA LEU A 34 0.03 -7.48 -12.03
C LEU A 34 0.01 -8.97 -12.41
N GLY A 35 -0.97 -9.72 -11.91
CA GLY A 35 -1.14 -11.13 -12.24
C GLY A 35 -0.45 -12.14 -11.32
N LYS A 36 0.53 -11.75 -10.49
CA LYS A 36 1.29 -12.72 -9.67
C LYS A 36 0.42 -13.40 -8.61
N TYR A 37 -0.55 -12.66 -8.09
CA TYR A 37 -1.44 -13.07 -7.00
C TYR A 37 -2.87 -13.29 -7.49
N ASP A 38 -3.08 -13.40 -8.80
CA ASP A 38 -4.41 -13.64 -9.35
C ASP A 38 -4.88 -15.04 -8.97
N GLY A 39 -6.14 -15.14 -8.59
CA GLY A 39 -6.73 -16.39 -8.12
C GLY A 39 -7.86 -16.19 -7.13
N LEU A 40 -8.45 -17.32 -6.75
CA LEU A 40 -9.54 -17.41 -5.79
C LEU A 40 -8.99 -17.76 -4.41
N TYR A 41 -9.37 -16.99 -3.40
CA TYR A 41 -8.90 -17.13 -2.03
C TYR A 41 -10.04 -17.06 -1.03
N LEU A 42 -9.84 -17.66 0.15
CA LEU A 42 -10.66 -17.38 1.32
C LEU A 42 -9.94 -16.34 2.17
N ALA A 43 -10.65 -15.27 2.51
CA ALA A 43 -10.08 -14.13 3.22
C ALA A 43 -10.96 -13.65 4.36
N THR A 44 -10.34 -12.92 5.28
CA THR A 44 -11.06 -12.03 6.20
C THR A 44 -11.11 -10.64 5.58
N VAL A 45 -12.32 -10.09 5.42
CA VAL A 45 -12.57 -8.77 4.82
C VAL A 45 -13.08 -7.82 5.90
N MET A 46 -12.39 -6.70 6.07
CA MET A 46 -12.73 -5.68 7.06
C MET A 46 -13.12 -4.38 6.35
N ASN A 47 -14.37 -3.92 6.50
CA ASN A 47 -14.76 -2.57 6.13
C ASN A 47 -14.34 -1.62 7.26
N ARG A 48 -13.29 -0.82 7.02
CA ARG A 48 -12.75 0.14 8.01
C ARG A 48 -13.64 1.36 8.19
N THR A 49 -14.41 1.76 7.18
CA THR A 49 -15.34 2.89 7.29
C THR A 49 -16.49 2.58 8.23
N LYS A 50 -17.02 1.35 8.17
CA LYS A 50 -18.20 0.90 8.94
C LYS A 50 -17.85 0.04 10.15
N ASP A 51 -16.57 -0.22 10.39
CA ASP A 51 -16.05 -1.12 11.44
C ASP A 51 -16.71 -2.51 11.43
N GLN A 52 -16.88 -3.07 10.22
CA GLN A 52 -17.47 -4.39 10.00
C GLN A 52 -16.40 -5.40 9.57
N THR A 53 -16.50 -6.63 10.07
CA THR A 53 -15.59 -7.73 9.71
C THR A 53 -16.37 -8.93 9.21
N PHE A 54 -15.95 -9.48 8.09
CA PHE A 54 -16.50 -10.67 7.45
C PHE A 54 -15.39 -11.72 7.37
N GLU A 55 -15.62 -12.90 7.94
CA GLU A 55 -14.64 -13.99 7.96
C GLU A 55 -14.95 -15.05 6.90
N GLN A 56 -13.91 -15.72 6.38
CA GLN A 56 -14.03 -16.82 5.41
C GLN A 56 -14.84 -16.43 4.16
N VAL A 57 -14.59 -15.22 3.66
CA VAL A 57 -15.24 -14.69 2.46
C VAL A 57 -14.43 -15.09 1.23
N GLU A 58 -15.13 -15.51 0.19
CA GLU A 58 -14.50 -15.80 -1.11
C GLU A 58 -14.12 -14.48 -1.79
N VAL A 59 -12.84 -14.38 -2.14
CA VAL A 59 -12.26 -13.22 -2.82
C VAL A 59 -11.50 -13.65 -4.06
N GLU A 60 -11.73 -12.97 -5.16
CA GLU A 60 -11.05 -13.20 -6.44
C GLU A 60 -10.15 -12.01 -6.74
N LEU A 61 -8.85 -12.27 -6.89
CA LEU A 61 -7.87 -11.27 -7.30
C LEU A 61 -7.66 -11.35 -8.80
N GLU A 62 -7.82 -10.21 -9.47
CA GLU A 62 -7.66 -10.08 -10.92
C GLU A 62 -6.89 -8.79 -11.24
N GLY A 63 -5.58 -8.92 -11.46
CA GLY A 63 -4.67 -7.83 -11.82
C GLY A 63 -4.57 -6.73 -10.75
N ARG A 64 -5.43 -5.71 -10.86
CA ARG A 64 -5.49 -4.54 -9.93
C ARG A 64 -6.83 -4.42 -9.23
N TYR A 65 -7.70 -5.39 -9.41
CA TYR A 65 -9.02 -5.43 -8.83
C TYR A 65 -9.13 -6.65 -7.92
N ILE A 66 -9.97 -6.49 -6.91
CA ILE A 66 -10.44 -7.59 -6.09
C ILE A 66 -11.96 -7.63 -6.13
N GLU A 67 -12.52 -8.80 -6.37
CA GLU A 67 -13.94 -9.06 -6.23
C GLU A 67 -14.18 -9.83 -4.93
N VAL A 68 -15.04 -9.31 -4.07
CA VAL A 68 -15.39 -9.91 -2.79
C VAL A 68 -16.85 -10.36 -2.84
N ARG A 69 -17.09 -11.65 -2.65
CA ARG A 69 -18.45 -12.23 -2.65
C ARG A 69 -18.99 -12.29 -1.23
N LEU A 70 -19.67 -11.22 -0.82
CA LEU A 70 -20.40 -11.19 0.44
C LEU A 70 -21.72 -11.98 0.29
N PRO A 71 -22.37 -12.40 1.40
CA PRO A 71 -23.62 -13.16 1.35
C PRO A 71 -24.74 -12.48 0.54
N ASP A 72 -24.82 -11.15 0.62
CA ASP A 72 -25.91 -10.37 0.02
C ASP A 72 -25.49 -9.57 -1.22
N ALA A 73 -24.20 -9.50 -1.54
CA ALA A 73 -23.67 -8.68 -2.64
C ALA A 73 -22.27 -9.11 -3.08
N ALA A 74 -21.92 -8.84 -4.34
CA ALA A 74 -20.54 -8.88 -4.82
C ALA A 74 -19.98 -7.45 -4.91
N LEU A 75 -18.80 -7.23 -4.35
CA LEU A 75 -18.12 -5.93 -4.34
C LEU A 75 -16.86 -6.01 -5.20
N LYS A 76 -16.78 -5.18 -6.24
CA LYS A 76 -15.56 -5.03 -7.04
C LYS A 76 -14.81 -3.78 -6.61
N MET A 77 -13.59 -3.96 -6.12
CA MET A 77 -12.79 -2.91 -5.52
C MET A 77 -11.44 -2.78 -6.22
N LYS A 78 -10.92 -1.55 -6.25
CA LYS A 78 -9.58 -1.30 -6.80
C LYS A 78 -8.56 -1.44 -5.68
N ILE A 79 -7.52 -2.23 -5.93
CA ILE A 79 -6.40 -2.40 -5.02
C ILE A 79 -5.60 -1.09 -4.99
N THR A 80 -5.41 -0.54 -3.78
CA THR A 80 -4.56 0.63 -3.55
C THR A 80 -3.19 0.22 -3.06
N GLU A 81 -3.13 -0.77 -2.18
CA GLU A 81 -1.88 -1.29 -1.60
C GLU A 81 -1.98 -2.80 -1.38
N MET A 82 -0.84 -3.47 -1.47
CA MET A 82 -0.73 -4.91 -1.22
C MET A 82 0.58 -5.19 -0.48
N TRP A 83 0.47 -5.88 0.64
CA TRP A 83 1.57 -6.26 1.51
C TRP A 83 1.63 -7.78 1.61
N ASP A 84 2.70 -8.36 1.07
CA ASP A 84 2.98 -9.79 1.20
C ASP A 84 3.87 -10.01 2.42
N ARG A 85 3.31 -10.61 3.48
CA ARG A 85 4.04 -11.06 4.67
C ARG A 85 4.19 -12.58 4.61
N ARG A 86 5.17 -13.10 5.35
CA ARG A 86 5.63 -14.51 5.28
C ARG A 86 4.53 -15.60 5.31
N TYR A 87 3.35 -15.31 5.85
CA TYR A 87 2.19 -16.22 5.94
C TYR A 87 0.84 -15.52 5.74
N GLN A 88 0.86 -14.27 5.27
CA GLN A 88 -0.36 -13.47 5.18
C GLN A 88 -0.18 -12.37 4.14
N MET A 89 -1.13 -12.30 3.22
CA MET A 89 -1.26 -11.18 2.31
C MET A 89 -2.29 -10.21 2.89
N GLU A 90 -1.94 -8.93 2.98
CA GLU A 90 -2.85 -7.86 3.39
C GLU A 90 -3.03 -6.89 2.22
N ILE A 91 -4.26 -6.74 1.77
CA ILE A 91 -4.62 -5.93 0.61
C ILE A 91 -5.51 -4.82 1.10
N THR A 92 -5.14 -3.58 0.78
CA THR A 92 -6.00 -2.43 0.99
C THR A 92 -6.67 -2.10 -0.33
N ALA A 93 -8.00 -2.04 -0.33
CA ALA A 93 -8.80 -1.75 -1.50
C ALA A 93 -9.85 -0.69 -1.19
N ARG A 94 -10.24 0.09 -2.20
CA ARG A 94 -11.39 0.99 -2.10
C ARG A 94 -12.47 0.55 -3.05
N ASP A 95 -13.70 0.56 -2.55
CA ASP A 95 -14.88 0.44 -3.38
C ASP A 95 -15.03 1.71 -4.24
N SER A 96 -15.25 1.50 -5.54
CA SER A 96 -15.46 2.60 -6.50
C SER A 96 -16.83 3.25 -6.35
N GLU A 97 -17.83 2.54 -5.85
CA GLU A 97 -19.19 3.07 -5.72
C GLU A 97 -19.36 3.86 -4.41
N SER A 98 -19.07 3.24 -3.27
CA SER A 98 -19.24 3.89 -1.96
C SER A 98 -18.02 4.72 -1.52
N GLY A 99 -16.83 4.46 -2.06
CA GLY A 99 -15.58 5.03 -1.55
C GLY A 99 -15.08 4.40 -0.25
N ASP A 100 -15.77 3.37 0.27
CA ASP A 100 -15.41 2.70 1.52
C ASP A 100 -14.03 2.03 1.42
N LEU A 101 -13.32 2.03 2.55
CA LEU A 101 -12.01 1.42 2.68
C LEU A 101 -12.14 -0.01 3.21
N TYR A 102 -11.59 -0.95 2.46
CA TYR A 102 -11.57 -2.36 2.81
C TYR A 102 -10.14 -2.86 3.00
N ILE A 103 -9.95 -3.68 4.04
CA ILE A 103 -8.73 -4.45 4.26
C ILE A 103 -9.07 -5.92 4.09
N VAL A 104 -8.38 -6.59 3.17
CA VAL A 104 -8.56 -8.00 2.85
C VAL A 104 -7.32 -8.75 3.29
N GLN A 105 -7.49 -9.73 4.17
CA GLN A 105 -6.42 -10.55 4.73
C GLN A 105 -6.57 -11.99 4.25
N ILE A 106 -5.62 -12.43 3.41
CA ILE A 106 -5.54 -13.80 2.90
C ILE A 106 -4.45 -14.52 3.68
N LYS A 107 -4.79 -15.66 4.30
CA LYS A 107 -3.80 -16.54 4.94
C LYS A 107 -3.26 -17.50 3.87
N THR A 108 -1.95 -17.46 3.64
CA THR A 108 -1.22 -18.28 2.66
C THR A 108 -0.60 -19.51 3.28
#